data_AF-A0A0S2F5G6-F1
#
_entry.id   AF-A0A0S2F5G6-F1
#
_cell.length_a   1.000
_cell.length_b   1.000
_cell.length_c   1.000
_cell.angle_alpha   90.00
_cell.angle_beta   90.00
_cell.angle_gamma   90.00
#
_symmetry.space_group_name_H-M   'P 1'
#
loop_
_entity.id
_entity.type
_entity.pdbx_description
1 polymer ?
#
loop_
_entity_poly.entity_id
_entity_poly.type
_entity_poly.pdbx_seq_one_letter_code
_entity_poly.pdbx_strand_id
1 'polypeptide(L)'
;MKIPTLIVCALLAVTGCASFSAGGRDDAFCDEMARFANATALGSQREVVLLTNWAEWSKTCQHDGYEPGMRFCRWLMDNTSTEFAEANIRRALSCLDQGLNYAGTARASPSYLTGKIESSYAKGADENVRVAVEYADGIEGQCPKLKIAAERWVLDE
;
A
#
# COMPACT_ATOMS: atom_id res chain seq x y z
N MET A 1 -5.41 64.47 8.12
CA MET A 1 -5.42 63.18 8.86
C MET A 1 -4.63 62.16 8.06
N LYS A 2 -3.48 61.71 8.57
CA LYS A 2 -2.60 60.73 7.90
C LYS A 2 -2.99 59.34 8.39
N ILE A 3 -3.54 58.53 7.50
CA ILE A 3 -3.86 57.13 7.75
C ILE A 3 -2.52 56.37 7.75
N PRO A 4 -2.14 55.64 8.81
CA PRO A 4 -0.85 54.98 8.88
C PRO A 4 -0.82 53.78 7.92
N THR A 5 0.02 53.89 6.89
CA THR A 5 0.31 52.90 5.84
C THR A 5 1.09 51.68 6.37
N LEU A 6 0.83 51.25 7.61
CA LEU A 6 1.59 50.20 8.30
C LEU A 6 0.75 48.96 8.65
N ILE A 7 -0.54 48.93 8.27
CA ILE A 7 -1.44 47.80 8.57
C ILE A 7 -1.64 46.87 7.37
N VAL A 8 -1.27 47.28 6.16
CA VAL A 8 -1.52 46.48 4.94
C VAL A 8 -0.48 45.36 4.73
N CYS A 9 0.71 45.46 5.32
CA CYS A 9 1.76 44.44 5.12
C CYS A 9 1.66 43.20 6.04
N ALA A 10 0.81 43.21 7.08
CA ALA A 10 0.76 42.13 8.06
C ALA A 10 -0.18 40.96 7.66
N LEU A 11 -0.96 41.09 6.58
CA LEU A 11 -1.97 40.09 6.18
C LEU A 11 -1.49 39.11 5.08
N LEU A 12 -0.27 39.26 4.55
CA LEU A 12 0.23 38.44 3.44
C LEU A 12 1.11 37.25 3.86
N ALA A 13 1.28 36.98 5.17
CA ALA A 13 2.23 35.97 5.66
C ALA A 13 1.58 34.65 6.14
N VAL A 14 0.29 34.40 5.91
CA VAL A 14 -0.40 33.20 6.44
C VAL A 14 -0.92 32.26 5.36
N THR A 15 -0.51 32.42 4.09
CA THR A 15 -0.63 31.33 3.10
C THR A 15 0.52 30.34 3.31
N GLY A 16 0.59 29.77 4.52
CA GLY A 16 1.45 28.64 4.81
C GLY A 16 1.06 27.49 3.89
N CYS A 17 2.01 27.06 3.08
CA CYS A 17 1.91 25.92 2.19
C CYS A 17 1.47 24.68 2.97
N ALA A 18 0.18 24.38 2.99
CA ALA A 18 -0.29 23.02 3.25
C ALA A 18 0.02 22.19 2.00
N SER A 19 1.30 21.92 1.77
CA SER A 19 1.73 20.83 0.91
C SER A 19 1.29 19.54 1.61
N PHE A 20 0.04 19.14 1.40
CA PHE A 20 -0.39 17.78 1.68
C PHE A 20 0.41 16.89 0.73
N SER A 21 1.56 16.42 1.21
CA SER A 21 2.30 15.36 0.56
C SER A 21 1.39 14.13 0.58
N ALA A 22 0.70 13.88 -0.54
CA ALA A 22 -0.08 12.66 -0.75
C ALA A 22 0.78 11.39 -0.54
N GLY A 23 2.11 11.51 -0.51
CA GLY A 23 3.06 10.43 -0.23
C GLY A 23 3.01 9.84 1.18
N GLY A 24 2.60 10.58 2.23
CA GLY A 24 2.81 10.12 3.61
C GLY A 24 2.06 8.84 4.02
N ARG A 25 0.90 8.54 3.42
CA ARG A 25 0.14 7.32 3.71
C ARG A 25 0.62 6.11 2.90
N ASP A 26 1.06 6.36 1.67
CA ASP A 26 1.64 5.32 0.81
C ASP A 26 3.02 4.92 1.34
N ASP A 27 3.78 5.87 1.90
CA ASP A 27 5.04 5.61 2.60
C ASP A 27 4.87 4.61 3.75
N ALA A 28 3.87 4.80 4.62
CA ALA A 28 3.62 3.88 5.73
C ALA A 28 3.21 2.47 5.27
N PHE A 29 2.45 2.36 4.16
CA PHE A 29 2.09 1.05 3.60
C PHE A 29 3.33 0.31 3.10
N CYS A 30 4.18 0.99 2.32
CA CYS A 30 5.40 0.39 1.79
C CYS A 30 6.37 0.01 2.90
N ASP A 31 6.50 0.83 3.94
CA ASP A 31 7.37 0.53 5.08
C ASP A 31 6.94 -0.76 5.80
N GLU A 32 5.65 -0.95 6.08
CA GLU A 32 5.17 -2.17 6.73
C GLU A 32 5.26 -3.39 5.81
N MET A 33 5.00 -3.21 4.51
CA MET A 33 5.17 -4.25 3.51
C MET A 33 6.65 -4.69 3.42
N ALA A 34 7.58 -3.74 3.41
CA ALA A 34 9.02 -4.01 3.42
C ALA A 34 9.47 -4.70 4.71
N ARG A 35 8.98 -4.27 5.89
CA ARG A 35 9.28 -4.94 7.17
C ARG A 35 8.82 -6.39 7.18
N PHE A 36 7.64 -6.68 6.65
CA PHE A 36 7.16 -8.04 6.47
C PHE A 36 8.07 -8.82 5.51
N ALA A 37 8.37 -8.24 4.35
CA ALA A 37 9.16 -8.90 3.32
C ALA A 37 10.58 -9.23 3.79
N ASN A 38 11.26 -8.27 4.43
CA ASN A 38 12.62 -8.40 4.93
C ASN A 38 12.74 -9.32 6.15
N ALA A 39 11.63 -9.64 6.83
CA ALA A 39 11.63 -10.64 7.89
C ALA A 39 11.68 -12.08 7.35
N THR A 40 11.36 -12.29 6.05
CA THR A 40 11.35 -13.60 5.40
C THR A 40 12.72 -14.27 5.53
N ALA A 41 12.74 -15.54 5.92
CA ALA A 41 13.99 -16.27 6.08
C ALA A 41 14.60 -16.61 4.71
N LEU A 42 15.94 -16.71 4.65
CA LEU A 42 16.66 -17.16 3.44
C LEU A 42 16.11 -18.49 2.94
N GLY A 43 15.91 -18.60 1.62
CA GLY A 43 15.38 -19.80 0.96
C GLY A 43 13.91 -20.10 1.28
N SER A 44 13.17 -19.13 1.81
CA SER A 44 11.76 -19.31 2.17
C SER A 44 10.85 -18.28 1.50
N GLN A 45 9.58 -18.63 1.43
CA GLN A 45 8.50 -17.73 1.02
C GLN A 45 7.50 -17.59 2.16
N ARG A 46 6.97 -16.37 2.33
CA ARG A 46 5.90 -16.05 3.26
C ARG A 46 4.84 -15.22 2.56
N GLU A 47 3.60 -15.31 3.00
CA GLU A 47 2.51 -14.53 2.44
C GLU A 47 1.52 -14.04 3.49
N VAL A 48 0.84 -12.95 3.15
CA VAL A 48 -0.37 -12.50 3.81
C VAL A 48 -1.47 -12.31 2.78
N VAL A 49 -2.72 -12.54 3.18
CA VAL A 49 -3.89 -12.38 2.31
C VAL A 49 -4.95 -11.56 3.02
N LEU A 50 -5.17 -10.34 2.55
CA LEU A 50 -6.28 -9.48 2.96
C LEU A 50 -7.50 -9.78 2.08
N LEU A 51 -8.60 -10.14 2.72
CA LEU A 51 -9.92 -10.30 2.09
C LEU A 51 -10.85 -9.25 2.64
N THR A 52 -11.61 -8.59 1.77
CA THR A 52 -12.62 -7.61 2.15
C THR A 52 -13.97 -8.02 1.59
N ASN A 53 -15.03 -7.86 2.38
CA ASN A 53 -16.40 -8.09 1.96
C ASN A 53 -17.24 -6.86 2.30
N TRP A 54 -17.55 -6.08 1.27
CA TRP A 54 -18.36 -4.87 1.40
C TRP A 54 -19.79 -5.18 1.86
N ALA A 55 -20.41 -6.24 1.31
CA ALA A 55 -21.80 -6.59 1.60
C ALA A 55 -22.01 -6.97 3.07
N GLU A 56 -20.99 -7.55 3.71
CA GLU A 56 -21.02 -7.94 5.13
C GLU A 56 -20.28 -6.95 6.04
N TRP A 57 -19.74 -5.86 5.49
CA TRP A 57 -18.87 -4.92 6.19
C TRP A 57 -17.74 -5.61 6.97
N SER A 58 -17.11 -6.62 6.37
CA SER A 58 -16.10 -7.44 7.03
C SER A 58 -14.77 -7.42 6.29
N LYS A 59 -13.68 -7.61 7.02
CA LYS A 59 -12.36 -7.85 6.47
C LYS A 59 -11.65 -8.89 7.30
N THR A 60 -10.79 -9.68 6.67
CA THR A 60 -9.98 -10.70 7.33
C THR A 60 -8.58 -10.70 6.73
N CYS A 61 -7.59 -11.12 7.51
CA CYS A 61 -6.22 -11.22 7.03
C CYS A 61 -5.60 -12.55 7.47
N GLN A 62 -5.13 -13.33 6.49
CA GLN A 62 -4.48 -14.63 6.68
C GLN A 62 -2.97 -14.45 6.68
N HIS A 63 -2.25 -15.21 7.53
CA HIS A 63 -0.81 -15.04 7.76
C HIS A 63 -0.08 -16.34 8.21
N ASP A 64 -0.75 -17.49 8.16
CA ASP A 64 -0.20 -18.83 8.44
C ASP A 64 0.58 -18.97 9.78
N GLY A 65 0.18 -18.25 10.82
CA GLY A 65 0.86 -18.26 12.13
C GLY A 65 2.28 -17.70 12.14
N TYR A 66 2.74 -17.06 11.06
CA TYR A 66 4.05 -16.43 10.99
C TYR A 66 4.00 -15.03 11.63
N GLU A 67 4.78 -14.83 12.69
CA GLU A 67 4.66 -13.64 13.55
C GLU A 67 4.88 -12.28 12.83
N PRO A 68 5.86 -12.12 11.91
CA PRO A 68 5.92 -10.92 11.07
C PRO A 68 4.68 -10.74 10.17
N GLY A 69 4.12 -11.84 9.65
CA GLY A 69 2.85 -11.83 8.92
C GLY A 69 1.66 -11.42 9.80
N MET A 70 1.62 -11.88 11.06
CA MET A 70 0.60 -11.49 12.04
C MET A 70 0.61 -9.99 12.31
N ARG A 71 1.79 -9.41 12.52
CA ARG A 71 1.93 -7.96 12.73
C ARG A 71 1.48 -7.16 11.51
N PHE A 72 1.91 -7.58 10.32
CA PHE A 72 1.51 -6.91 9.09
C PHE A 72 0.00 -7.04 8.84
N CYS A 73 -0.58 -8.22 9.09
CA CYS A 73 -2.02 -8.41 9.03
C CYS A 73 -2.78 -7.51 10.00
N ARG A 74 -2.32 -7.37 11.26
CA ARG A 74 -2.93 -6.43 12.21
C ARG A 74 -2.88 -5.01 11.66
N TRP A 75 -1.73 -4.59 11.15
CA TRP A 75 -1.60 -3.26 10.54
C TRP A 75 -2.55 -3.07 9.35
N LEU A 76 -2.64 -4.03 8.43
CA LEU A 76 -3.58 -4.00 7.31
C LEU A 76 -5.02 -3.88 7.81
N MET A 77 -5.38 -4.67 8.81
CA MET A 77 -6.71 -4.64 9.42
C MET A 77 -7.02 -3.30 10.11
N ASP A 78 -6.05 -2.50 10.51
CA ASP A 78 -6.30 -1.17 11.08
C ASP A 78 -6.25 -0.05 10.03
N ASN A 79 -5.48 -0.24 8.94
CA ASN A 79 -5.10 0.85 8.02
C ASN A 79 -5.66 0.74 6.61
N THR A 80 -6.38 -0.34 6.29
CA THR A 80 -7.01 -0.57 4.98
C THR A 80 -8.53 -0.40 5.02
N SER A 81 -9.11 -0.05 3.88
CA SER A 81 -10.57 0.11 3.74
C SER A 81 -11.24 -1.23 3.47
N THR A 82 -12.38 -1.47 4.12
CA THR A 82 -13.31 -2.57 3.73
C THR A 82 -14.06 -2.22 2.44
N GLU A 83 -14.35 -0.94 2.21
CA GLU A 83 -15.10 -0.41 1.06
C GLU A 83 -14.28 -0.38 -0.23
N PHE A 84 -13.06 0.10 -0.10
CA PHE A 84 -12.25 0.52 -1.23
C PHE A 84 -11.09 -0.46 -1.39
N ALA A 85 -11.41 -1.70 -1.77
CA ALA A 85 -10.43 -2.75 -2.03
C ALA A 85 -9.41 -2.32 -3.10
N GLU A 86 -9.87 -1.73 -4.21
CA GLU A 86 -9.01 -1.13 -5.24
C GLU A 86 -7.98 -0.16 -4.66
N ALA A 87 -8.35 0.66 -3.67
CA ALA A 87 -7.42 1.59 -3.05
C ALA A 87 -6.32 0.86 -2.24
N ASN A 88 -6.64 -0.27 -1.62
CA ASN A 88 -5.64 -1.10 -0.95
C ASN A 88 -4.69 -1.74 -1.97
N ILE A 89 -5.23 -2.22 -3.10
CA ILE A 89 -4.46 -2.80 -4.22
C ILE A 89 -3.51 -1.76 -4.82
N ARG A 90 -4.01 -0.55 -5.13
CA ARG A 90 -3.21 0.57 -5.66
C ARG A 90 -2.01 0.90 -4.76
N ARG A 91 -2.22 0.93 -3.43
CA ARG A 91 -1.14 1.17 -2.46
C ARG A 91 -0.10 0.05 -2.45
N ALA A 92 -0.52 -1.22 -2.48
CA ALA A 92 0.43 -2.32 -2.53
C ALA A 92 1.25 -2.30 -3.83
N LEU A 93 0.60 -2.02 -4.96
CA LEU A 93 1.26 -1.96 -6.27
C LEU A 93 2.22 -0.78 -6.41
N SER A 94 1.91 0.38 -5.82
CA SER A 94 2.82 1.54 -5.85
C SER A 94 4.12 1.30 -5.08
N CYS A 95 4.14 0.33 -4.16
CA CYS A 95 5.34 -0.09 -3.47
C CYS A 95 6.26 -1.00 -4.31
N LEU A 96 5.74 -1.66 -5.36
CA LEU A 96 6.55 -2.51 -6.23
C LEU A 96 7.34 -1.72 -7.27
N ASP A 97 6.75 -0.64 -7.79
CA ASP A 97 7.38 0.30 -8.72
C ASP A 97 6.67 1.67 -8.64
N GLN A 98 7.41 2.70 -8.24
CA GLN A 98 6.86 4.05 -8.07
C GLN A 98 6.67 4.70 -9.45
N GLY A 99 5.40 4.86 -9.84
CA GLY A 99 5.02 5.59 -11.05
C GLY A 99 4.23 4.77 -12.07
N LEU A 100 4.15 3.44 -11.87
CA LEU A 100 3.31 2.59 -12.69
C LEU A 100 1.88 2.52 -12.12
N ASN A 101 0.90 2.82 -12.98
CA ASN A 101 -0.52 2.81 -12.64
C ASN A 101 -1.19 1.51 -13.13
N TYR A 102 -0.84 0.39 -12.52
CA TYR A 102 -1.39 -0.93 -12.87
C TYR A 102 -2.91 -1.04 -12.72
N ALA A 103 -3.49 -0.26 -11.80
CA ALA A 103 -4.89 -0.30 -11.41
C ALA A 103 -5.69 0.90 -11.94
N GLY A 104 -5.22 1.55 -13.01
CA GLY A 104 -5.84 2.76 -13.56
C GLY A 104 -5.51 4.03 -12.77
N THR A 105 -6.27 5.10 -13.05
CA THR A 105 -6.02 6.44 -12.49
C THR A 105 -7.25 6.95 -11.72
N ALA A 106 -7.17 8.17 -11.19
CA ALA A 106 -8.32 8.83 -10.57
C ALA A 106 -9.47 9.13 -11.55
N ARG A 107 -9.21 9.18 -12.86
CA ARG A 107 -10.21 9.53 -13.88
C ARG A 107 -10.76 8.33 -14.64
N ALA A 108 -10.12 7.18 -14.49
CA ALA A 108 -10.53 5.93 -15.11
C ALA A 108 -10.07 4.78 -14.22
N SER A 109 -11.03 4.13 -13.55
CA SER A 109 -10.83 2.86 -12.86
C SER A 109 -11.38 1.73 -13.73
N PRO A 110 -10.72 0.57 -13.73
CA PRO A 110 -11.23 -0.60 -14.42
C PRO A 110 -12.48 -1.13 -13.70
N SER A 111 -13.45 -1.67 -14.45
CA SER A 111 -14.66 -2.28 -13.86
C SER A 111 -14.37 -3.54 -13.06
N TYR A 112 -13.26 -4.21 -13.35
CA TYR A 112 -12.70 -5.31 -12.59
C TYR A 112 -11.18 -5.28 -12.73
N LEU A 113 -10.46 -5.76 -11.72
CA LEU A 113 -9.00 -5.72 -11.67
C LEU A 113 -8.48 -7.05 -11.14
N THR A 114 -7.61 -7.73 -11.88
CA THR A 114 -6.97 -8.97 -11.43
C THR A 114 -5.58 -9.13 -12.04
N GLY A 115 -4.67 -9.75 -11.30
CA GLY A 115 -3.32 -10.00 -11.77
C GLY A 115 -2.35 -10.35 -10.66
N LYS A 116 -1.11 -10.62 -11.07
CA LYS A 116 0.04 -10.84 -10.19
C LYS A 116 1.22 -10.04 -10.74
N ILE A 117 1.81 -9.19 -9.91
CA ILE A 117 2.99 -8.38 -10.23
C ILE A 117 4.10 -8.74 -9.24
N GLU A 118 5.32 -8.87 -9.73
CA GLU A 118 6.48 -9.29 -8.93
C GLU A 118 7.63 -8.29 -9.16
N SER A 119 8.32 -7.90 -8.09
CA SER A 119 9.44 -6.96 -8.14
C SER A 119 10.53 -7.36 -7.16
N SER A 120 11.78 -7.33 -7.63
CA SER A 120 12.99 -7.43 -6.80
C SER A 120 13.49 -6.05 -6.32
N TYR A 121 12.75 -4.98 -6.62
CA TYR A 121 13.11 -3.60 -6.31
C TYR A 121 11.99 -2.88 -5.54
N ALA A 122 11.16 -3.64 -4.81
CA ALA A 122 10.10 -3.07 -4.00
C ALA A 122 10.66 -2.06 -2.99
N LYS A 123 9.99 -0.93 -2.81
CA LYS A 123 10.44 0.17 -1.95
C LYS A 123 10.75 -0.33 -0.54
N GLY A 124 12.00 -0.20 -0.11
CA GLY A 124 12.47 -0.58 1.22
C GLY A 124 12.76 -2.07 1.41
N ALA A 125 12.52 -2.92 0.41
CA ALA A 125 12.88 -4.34 0.47
C ALA A 125 14.40 -4.52 0.31
N ASP A 126 14.94 -5.55 0.97
CA ASP A 126 16.36 -5.93 0.83
C ASP A 126 16.63 -6.46 -0.59
N GLU A 127 17.89 -6.33 -1.05
CA GLU A 127 18.28 -6.68 -2.42
C GLU A 127 18.04 -8.14 -2.81
N ASN A 128 18.01 -9.04 -1.82
CA ASN A 128 17.78 -10.47 -2.00
C ASN A 128 16.32 -10.89 -1.73
N VAL A 129 15.38 -9.94 -1.72
CA VAL A 129 13.96 -10.16 -1.47
C VAL A 129 13.14 -9.81 -2.71
N ARG A 130 12.29 -10.74 -3.15
CA ARG A 130 11.26 -10.50 -4.15
C ARG A 130 9.94 -10.29 -3.43
N VAL A 131 9.21 -9.26 -3.80
CA VAL A 131 7.83 -9.05 -3.36
C VAL A 131 6.89 -9.30 -4.54
N ALA A 132 5.85 -10.08 -4.31
CA ALA A 132 4.78 -10.36 -5.25
C ALA A 132 3.44 -9.85 -4.69
N VAL A 133 2.68 -9.12 -5.50
CA VAL A 133 1.32 -8.67 -5.18
C VAL A 133 0.36 -9.32 -6.17
N GLU A 134 -0.51 -10.19 -5.65
CA GLU A 134 -1.60 -10.83 -6.40
C GLU A 134 -2.93 -10.26 -5.91
N TYR A 135 -3.81 -9.88 -6.83
CA TYR A 135 -5.04 -9.17 -6.49
C TYR A 135 -6.23 -9.57 -7.36
N ALA A 136 -7.42 -9.36 -6.82
CA ALA A 136 -8.69 -9.47 -7.51
C ALA A 136 -9.70 -8.49 -6.90
N ASP A 137 -10.41 -7.71 -7.73
CA ASP A 137 -11.48 -6.79 -7.33
C ASP A 137 -12.49 -6.63 -8.47
N GLY A 138 -13.76 -6.38 -8.14
CA GLY A 138 -14.84 -6.18 -9.11
C GLY A 138 -15.25 -7.43 -9.92
N ILE A 139 -14.79 -8.63 -9.55
CA ILE A 139 -15.17 -9.88 -10.21
C ILE A 139 -16.47 -10.42 -9.60
N GLU A 140 -17.48 -10.65 -10.43
CA GLU A 140 -18.77 -11.19 -10.00
C GLU A 140 -18.60 -12.52 -9.25
N GLY A 141 -19.26 -12.64 -8.09
CA GLY A 141 -19.21 -13.84 -7.25
C GLY A 141 -17.92 -14.04 -6.46
N GLN A 142 -16.98 -13.09 -6.47
CA GLN A 142 -15.72 -13.18 -5.74
C GLN A 142 -15.55 -12.00 -4.77
N CYS A 143 -15.13 -12.27 -3.53
CA CYS A 143 -14.72 -11.21 -2.62
C CYS A 143 -13.38 -10.61 -3.08
N PRO A 144 -13.20 -9.29 -3.00
CA PRO A 144 -11.91 -8.69 -3.28
C PRO A 144 -10.80 -9.26 -2.40
N LYS A 145 -9.64 -9.48 -3.03
CA LYS A 145 -8.46 -10.13 -2.46
C LYS A 145 -7.22 -9.30 -2.76
N LEU A 146 -6.38 -9.11 -1.76
CA LEU A 146 -5.03 -8.60 -1.87
C LEU A 146 -4.08 -9.58 -1.17
N LYS A 147 -3.30 -10.31 -1.95
CA LYS A 147 -2.24 -11.20 -1.48
C LYS A 147 -0.88 -10.55 -1.69
N ILE A 148 -0.08 -10.51 -0.64
CA ILE A 148 1.30 -10.03 -0.67
C ILE A 148 2.19 -11.18 -0.24
N ALA A 149 3.07 -11.62 -1.13
CA ALA A 149 4.05 -12.66 -0.87
C ALA A 149 5.46 -12.06 -0.92
N ALA A 150 6.34 -12.59 -0.07
CA ALA A 150 7.75 -12.27 -0.03
C ALA A 150 8.55 -13.56 -0.13
N GLU A 151 9.53 -13.57 -1.02
CA GLU A 151 10.48 -14.66 -1.20
C GLU A 151 11.88 -14.10 -0.98
N ARG A 152 12.70 -14.78 -0.19
CA ARG A 152 14.11 -14.40 -0.01
C ARG A 152 15.01 -15.47 -0.58
N TRP A 153 15.84 -15.13 -1.56
CA TRP A 153 16.79 -16.06 -2.16
C TRP A 153 18.16 -16.02 -1.46
N VAL A 154 18.92 -17.08 -1.68
CA VAL A 154 20.33 -17.15 -1.29
C VAL A 154 21.14 -16.46 -2.38
N LEU A 155 22.00 -15.52 -2.01
CA LEU A 155 22.93 -14.93 -2.97
C LEU A 155 23.95 -15.99 -3.36
N ASP A 156 24.09 -16.27 -4.66
CA ASP A 156 25.19 -17.09 -5.15
C ASP A 156 26.50 -16.30 -4.91
N GLU A 157 27.43 -16.89 -4.16
CA GLU A 157 28.74 -16.29 -3.80
C GLU A 157 29.65 -16.06 -5.02
#